data_AF-A0A7Y9N5V4-F1
#
_entry.id   AF-A0A7Y9N5V4-F1
#
_cell.length_a   1.000
_cell.length_b   1.000
_cell.length_c   1.000
_cell.angle_alpha   90.00
_cell.angle_beta   90.00
_cell.angle_gamma   90.00
#
_symmetry.space_group_name_H-M   'P 1'
#
loop_
_entity.id
_entity.type
_entity.pdbx_description
1 polymer ?
#
loop_
_entity_poly.entity_id
_entity_poly.type
_entity_poly.pdbx_seq_one_letter_code
_entity_poly.pdbx_strand_id
1 'polypeptide(L)'
;MQKLMILAAFATLSAAQPASAQAIPANPSVAVAHGDLDLRTEAGTKALDRRIWRAVVAVCGTAPDYDLEGKNDVRECRRDTRRVAAAQADLAIASATRDQKIQVSSIRK
;
A
#
# COMPACT_ATOMS: atom_id res chain seq x y z
N MET A 1 52.59 -28.42 41.67
CA MET A 1 52.98 -27.88 40.36
C MET A 1 52.47 -28.85 39.30
N GLN A 2 51.37 -28.55 38.61
CA GLN A 2 51.05 -28.97 37.22
C GLN A 2 49.63 -28.44 36.90
N LYS A 3 49.53 -27.19 36.42
CA LYS A 3 48.27 -26.65 35.88
C LYS A 3 48.17 -27.06 34.41
N LEU A 4 47.28 -27.98 34.08
CA LEU A 4 46.87 -28.24 32.71
C LEU A 4 45.68 -27.32 32.38
N MET A 5 45.97 -26.23 31.68
CA MET A 5 44.98 -25.37 31.06
C MET A 5 44.47 -26.05 29.80
N ILE A 6 43.22 -26.50 29.81
CA ILE A 6 42.53 -26.96 28.60
C ILE A 6 41.85 -25.73 28.00
N LEU A 7 42.47 -25.18 26.96
CA LEU A 7 41.87 -24.19 26.07
C LEU A 7 40.81 -24.89 25.21
N ALA A 8 39.53 -24.72 25.54
CA ALA A 8 38.44 -25.12 24.66
C ALA A 8 38.29 -24.04 23.56
N ALA A 9 38.68 -24.40 22.34
CA ALA A 9 38.50 -23.57 21.16
C ALA A 9 36.99 -23.41 20.85
N PHE A 10 36.46 -22.22 21.06
CA PHE A 10 35.14 -21.82 20.55
C PHE A 10 35.26 -21.62 19.04
N ALA A 11 34.81 -22.59 18.25
CA ALA A 11 34.54 -22.39 16.84
C ALA A 11 33.29 -21.51 16.71
N THR A 12 33.47 -20.20 16.53
CA THR A 12 32.40 -19.28 16.14
C THR A 12 31.99 -19.61 14.72
N LEU A 13 30.94 -20.44 14.58
CA LEU A 13 30.28 -20.68 13.32
C LEU A 13 29.62 -19.35 12.91
N SER A 14 30.29 -18.56 12.06
CA SER A 14 29.70 -17.38 11.43
C SER A 14 28.49 -17.85 10.63
N ALA A 15 27.31 -17.71 11.22
CA ALA A 15 26.06 -17.85 10.50
C ALA A 15 26.04 -16.77 9.41
N ALA A 16 26.40 -17.17 8.18
CA ALA A 16 26.08 -16.40 7.00
C ALA A 16 24.56 -16.33 6.93
N GLN A 17 24.00 -15.22 7.44
CA GLN A 17 22.58 -14.97 7.34
C GLN A 17 22.26 -14.88 5.84
N PRO A 18 21.34 -15.70 5.32
CA PRO A 18 20.90 -15.53 3.94
C PRO A 18 20.30 -14.13 3.83
N ALA A 19 20.96 -13.27 3.06
CA ALA A 19 20.38 -12.01 2.65
C ALA A 19 19.20 -12.35 1.74
N SER A 20 18.01 -12.43 2.32
CA SER A 20 16.77 -12.59 1.57
C SER A 20 16.65 -11.41 0.61
N ALA A 21 16.90 -11.67 -0.67
CA ALA A 21 16.60 -10.73 -1.73
C ALA A 21 15.10 -10.44 -1.67
N GLN A 22 14.75 -9.24 -1.21
CA GLN A 22 13.38 -8.76 -1.23
C GLN A 22 12.95 -8.65 -2.69
N ALA A 23 12.12 -9.59 -3.11
CA ALA A 23 11.62 -9.67 -4.47
C ALA A 23 10.98 -8.32 -4.83
N ILE A 24 11.54 -7.64 -5.82
CA ILE A 24 10.92 -6.45 -6.38
C ILE A 24 9.56 -6.91 -6.92
N PRO A 25 8.43 -6.34 -6.45
CA PRO A 25 7.12 -6.73 -6.95
C PRO A 25 7.11 -6.65 -8.47
N ALA A 26 6.64 -7.71 -9.13
CA ALA A 26 6.59 -7.78 -10.60
C ALA A 26 5.76 -6.63 -11.22
N ASN A 27 4.91 -5.98 -10.43
CA ASN A 27 4.15 -4.81 -10.81
C ASN A 27 4.44 -3.64 -9.85
N PRO A 28 4.74 -2.43 -10.37
CA PRO A 28 4.91 -1.26 -9.54
C PRO A 28 3.62 -0.99 -8.74
N SER A 29 3.75 -0.76 -7.44
CA SER A 29 2.63 -0.38 -6.57
C SER A 29 3.04 0.78 -5.68
N VAL A 30 2.09 1.66 -5.38
CA VAL A 30 2.30 2.84 -4.54
C VAL A 30 1.19 2.90 -3.49
N ALA A 31 1.58 3.07 -2.23
CA ALA A 31 0.64 3.28 -1.14
C ALA A 31 0.07 4.70 -1.17
N VAL A 32 -1.25 4.84 -1.05
CA VAL A 32 -1.93 6.14 -0.98
C VAL A 32 -2.37 6.41 0.46
N ALA A 33 -1.64 7.28 1.15
CA ALA A 33 -2.02 7.72 2.49
C ALA A 33 -3.27 8.62 2.45
N HIS A 34 -4.20 8.34 3.36
CA HIS A 34 -5.48 9.06 3.46
C HIS A 34 -5.92 9.33 4.91
N GLY A 35 -5.08 9.04 5.91
CA GLY A 35 -5.42 9.24 7.33
C GLY A 35 -5.57 10.71 7.74
N ASP A 36 -5.09 11.63 6.91
CA ASP A 36 -5.22 13.08 7.07
C ASP A 36 -6.50 13.65 6.44
N LEU A 37 -7.29 12.82 5.76
CA LEU A 37 -8.53 13.23 5.08
C LEU A 37 -9.76 12.85 5.90
N ASP A 38 -10.68 13.79 6.07
CA ASP A 38 -12.02 13.46 6.58
C ASP A 38 -12.90 12.86 5.46
N LEU A 39 -12.85 11.54 5.33
CA LEU A 39 -13.60 10.78 4.33
C LEU A 39 -15.13 10.77 4.56
N ARG A 40 -15.62 11.39 5.64
CA ARG A 40 -17.06 11.58 5.88
C ARG A 40 -17.60 12.81 5.15
N THR A 41 -16.72 13.60 4.54
CA THR A 41 -17.07 14.82 3.80
C THR A 41 -16.82 14.64 2.31
N GLU A 42 -17.62 15.33 1.48
CA GLU A 42 -17.42 15.34 0.02
C GLU A 42 -16.03 15.90 -0.35
N ALA A 43 -15.53 16.88 0.41
CA ALA A 43 -14.21 17.45 0.19
C ALA A 43 -13.09 16.42 0.41
N GLY A 44 -13.19 15.62 1.48
CA GLY A 44 -12.22 14.56 1.79
C GLY A 44 -12.26 13.42 0.78
N THR A 45 -13.45 12.96 0.37
CA THR A 45 -13.58 11.91 -0.65
C THR A 45 -13.04 12.36 -2.01
N LYS A 46 -13.31 13.60 -2.44
CA LYS A 46 -12.70 14.18 -3.65
C LYS A 46 -11.19 14.32 -3.54
N ALA A 47 -10.67 14.67 -2.35
CA ALA A 47 -9.23 14.75 -2.14
C ALA A 47 -8.56 13.37 -2.27
N LEU A 48 -9.22 12.32 -1.78
CA LEU A 48 -8.77 10.93 -1.93
C LEU A 48 -8.77 10.50 -3.41
N ASP A 49 -9.85 10.74 -4.17
CA ASP A 49 -9.90 10.39 -5.60
C ASP A 49 -8.76 11.06 -6.40
N ARG A 50 -8.47 12.35 -6.13
CA ARG A 50 -7.32 13.03 -6.75
C ARG A 50 -5.96 12.42 -6.39
N ARG A 51 -5.80 11.91 -5.16
CA ARG A 51 -4.56 11.22 -4.75
C ARG A 51 -4.42 9.88 -5.44
N ILE A 52 -5.51 9.12 -5.51
CA ILE A 52 -5.56 7.84 -6.24
C ILE A 52 -5.23 8.07 -7.71
N TRP A 53 -5.81 9.08 -8.36
CA TRP A 53 -5.50 9.36 -9.76
C TRP A 53 -4.02 9.65 -9.99
N ARG A 54 -3.38 10.43 -9.10
CA ARG A 54 -1.93 10.69 -9.19
C ARG A 54 -1.11 9.41 -9.03
N ALA A 55 -1.49 8.53 -8.10
CA ALA A 55 -0.83 7.24 -7.92
C ALA A 55 -1.00 6.33 -9.14
N VAL A 56 -2.21 6.29 -9.74
CA VAL A 56 -2.49 5.54 -10.97
C VAL A 56 -1.60 6.03 -12.12
N VAL A 57 -1.48 7.36 -12.30
CA VAL A 57 -0.59 7.93 -13.32
C VAL A 57 0.87 7.58 -13.06
N ALA A 58 1.32 7.60 -11.80
CA ALA A 58 2.69 7.24 -11.43
C ALA A 58 3.01 5.76 -11.71
N VAL A 59 2.06 4.86 -11.44
CA VAL A 59 2.20 3.41 -11.65
C VAL A 59 2.15 3.06 -13.14
N CYS A 60 1.21 3.62 -13.89
CA CYS A 60 1.02 3.30 -15.32
C CYS A 60 1.95 4.10 -16.25
N GLY A 61 2.60 5.15 -15.75
CA GLY A 61 3.53 5.96 -16.53
C GLY A 61 2.91 6.66 -17.75
N THR A 62 3.75 6.86 -18.76
CA THR A 62 3.43 7.54 -20.02
C THR A 62 4.13 6.82 -21.18
N ALA A 63 3.46 6.77 -22.33
CA ALA A 63 4.05 6.29 -23.58
C ALA A 63 4.53 7.48 -24.44
N PRO A 64 5.56 7.31 -25.28
CA PRO A 64 5.99 8.31 -26.25
C PRO A 64 4.88 8.73 -27.21
N ASP A 65 4.95 9.95 -27.74
CA ASP A 65 3.86 10.48 -28.57
C ASP A 65 3.63 9.75 -29.89
N TYR A 66 4.69 9.16 -30.45
CA TYR A 66 4.67 8.40 -31.68
C TYR A 66 4.17 6.95 -31.49
N ASP A 67 4.08 6.47 -30.26
CA ASP A 67 3.68 5.11 -29.93
C ASP A 67 2.18 5.04 -29.61
N LEU A 68 1.39 4.75 -30.63
CA LEU A 68 -0.08 4.65 -30.49
C LEU A 68 -0.49 3.41 -29.70
N GLU A 69 0.23 2.30 -29.84
CA GLU A 69 -0.05 1.05 -29.14
C GLU A 69 0.25 1.21 -27.65
N GLY A 70 1.44 1.70 -27.29
CA GLY A 70 1.77 1.99 -25.89
C GLY A 70 0.85 3.04 -25.27
N LYS A 71 0.35 4.01 -26.05
CA LYS A 71 -0.70 4.93 -25.58
C LYS A 71 -2.01 4.21 -25.27
N ASN A 72 -2.37 3.15 -26.00
CA ASN A 72 -3.55 2.35 -25.70
C ASN A 72 -3.33 1.55 -24.41
N ASP A 73 -2.16 0.92 -24.27
CA ASP A 73 -1.79 0.13 -23.09
C ASP A 73 -1.79 0.98 -21.81
N VAL A 74 -1.25 2.20 -21.87
CA VAL A 74 -1.28 3.13 -20.73
C VAL A 74 -2.72 3.52 -20.37
N ARG A 75 -3.61 3.71 -21.36
CA ARG A 75 -5.03 4.02 -21.08
C ARG A 75 -5.74 2.84 -20.44
N GLU A 76 -5.49 1.63 -20.92
CA GLU A 76 -5.99 0.39 -20.34
C GLU A 76 -5.49 0.20 -18.90
N CYS A 77 -4.17 0.32 -18.68
CA CYS A 77 -3.57 0.25 -17.35
C CYS A 77 -4.25 1.24 -16.38
N ARG A 78 -4.45 2.50 -16.80
CA ARG A 78 -5.06 3.51 -15.95
C ARG A 78 -6.51 3.19 -15.62
N ARG A 79 -7.28 2.70 -16.60
CA ARG A 79 -8.68 2.27 -16.39
C ARG A 79 -8.75 1.14 -15.38
N ASP A 80 -7.94 0.11 -15.56
CA ASP A 80 -8.02 -1.10 -14.74
C ASP A 80 -7.46 -0.88 -13.34
N THR A 81 -6.34 -0.16 -13.22
CA THR A 81 -5.75 0.23 -11.93
C THR A 81 -6.70 1.14 -11.16
N ARG A 82 -7.33 2.12 -11.83
CA ARG A 82 -8.33 2.99 -11.18
C ARG A 82 -9.54 2.19 -10.71
N ARG A 83 -10.03 1.23 -11.48
CA ARG A 83 -11.16 0.38 -11.08
C ARG A 83 -10.86 -0.39 -9.80
N VAL A 84 -9.66 -0.98 -9.69
CA VAL A 84 -9.23 -1.70 -8.49
C VAL A 84 -9.08 -0.74 -7.30
N ALA A 85 -8.44 0.41 -7.50
CA ALA A 85 -8.23 1.40 -6.44
C ALA A 85 -9.55 2.04 -5.96
N ALA A 86 -10.51 2.26 -6.85
CA ALA A 86 -11.84 2.79 -6.51
C ALA A 86 -12.58 1.85 -5.55
N ALA A 87 -12.55 0.54 -5.79
CA ALA A 87 -13.17 -0.43 -4.89
C ALA A 87 -12.53 -0.40 -3.48
N GLN A 88 -11.22 -0.19 -3.38
CA GLN A 88 -10.53 -0.02 -2.09
C GLN A 88 -10.91 1.30 -1.41
N ALA A 89 -11.03 2.39 -2.19
CA ALA A 89 -11.46 3.68 -1.68
C ALA A 89 -12.89 3.63 -1.13
N ASP A 90 -13.81 2.94 -1.81
CA ASP A 90 -15.19 2.77 -1.36
C ASP A 90 -15.25 2.05 -0.01
N LEU A 91 -14.39 1.05 0.21
CA LEU A 91 -14.27 0.38 1.51
C LEU A 91 -13.74 1.33 2.58
N ALA A 92 -12.72 2.14 2.28
CA ALA A 92 -12.17 3.12 3.21
C ALA A 92 -13.24 4.18 3.59
N ILE A 93 -13.99 4.69 2.62
CA ILE A 93 -15.08 5.66 2.83
C ILE A 93 -16.20 5.02 3.67
N ALA A 94 -16.62 3.80 3.33
CA ALA A 94 -17.64 3.08 4.08
C ALA A 94 -17.20 2.77 5.53
N SER A 95 -15.90 2.52 5.75
CA SER A 95 -15.37 2.34 7.10
C SER A 95 -15.41 3.64 7.92
N ALA A 96 -15.03 4.78 7.31
CA ALA A 96 -15.04 6.08 7.97
C ALA A 96 -16.45 6.57 8.35
N THR A 97 -17.48 6.16 7.61
CA THR A 97 -18.87 6.49 7.93
C THR A 97 -19.46 5.59 9.02
N ARG A 98 -18.99 4.34 9.16
CA ARG A 98 -19.42 3.42 10.23
C ARG A 98 -19.02 3.89 11.64
N ASP A 99 -17.98 4.71 11.76
CA ASP A 99 -17.59 5.34 13.03
C ASP A 99 -18.61 6.38 13.53
N GLN A 100 -19.68 6.64 12.77
CA GLN A 100 -20.79 7.46 13.24
C GLN A 100 -21.55 6.73 14.37
N LYS A 101 -21.45 7.29 15.58
CA LYS A 101 -21.93 6.72 16.85
C LYS A 101 -23.30 6.05 16.72
N ILE A 102 -23.38 4.79 17.12
CA ILE A 102 -24.65 4.07 17.32
C ILE A 102 -25.34 4.69 18.53
N GLN A 103 -26.46 5.37 18.32
CA GLN A 103 -27.31 5.86 19.40
C GLN A 103 -28.30 4.77 19.78
N VAL A 104 -28.31 4.37 21.05
CA VAL A 104 -29.27 3.43 21.62
C VAL A 104 -30.16 4.20 22.59
N SER A 105 -31.47 4.24 22.35
CA SER A 105 -32.47 4.83 23.24
C SER A 105 -33.36 3.74 23.85
N SER A 106 -33.89 3.98 25.06
CA SER A 106 -34.81 3.03 25.72
C SER A 106 -36.20 3.09 25.09
N ILE A 107 -36.84 1.93 24.93
CA ILE A 107 -38.22 1.82 24.42
C ILE A 107 -39.26 2.10 25.51
N ARG A 108 -38.85 2.16 26.78
CA ARG A 108 -39.71 2.49 27.93
C ARG A 108 -39.04 3.51 28.85
N LYS A 109 -39.90 4.36 29.39
CA LYS A 109 -39.62 5.47 30.29
C LYS A 109 -39.69 5.05 31.74
#